data_AF-A0A419YCT3-F1
#
_entry.id   AF-A0A419YCT3-F1
#
_cell.length_a   1.000
_cell.length_b   1.000
_cell.length_c   1.000
_cell.angle_alpha   90.00
_cell.angle_beta   90.00
_cell.angle_gamma   90.00
#
_symmetry.space_group_name_H-M   'P 1'
#
loop_
_entity.id
_entity.type
_entity.pdbx_description
1 polymer ?
#
loop_
_entity_poly.entity_id
_entity_poly.type
_entity_poly.pdbx_seq_one_letter_code
_entity_poly.pdbx_strand_id
1 'polypeptide(L)'
;MRHTAAKAFAAVAMTAALSTVAAPAMADPSTLPTLPAAQDIVGAGSDTTQALLNQFSADYNASLGAGSTLPHLYSWDATGTSPITPKTGGSSITRPNGSGAGISALNANTSATLDFARSSRAPQTGDLTSDLFVAFAKDAVTWSAKATGGHAPANLTTQNLFDIYSCKVGATDWSAFGGTAGTIKPYLPQAQSGTRAFFLKAIGNPVLGGCVVTGPEENEGTDAALNDVNVIFPYSVGHWVGQANGHTTATDNKGDLTLRSINGVAPLTGTGTLSATFAAGTYGRVLYNVVRDTEWTATTTQGTALRAIFGTSGWICSTAGKADTSSYGYLTLPAAACGSTTHI
;
A
#
# COMPACT_ATOMS: atom_id res chain seq x y z
N MET A 1 55.02 -29.26 55.76
CA MET A 1 55.33 -28.65 54.45
C MET A 1 53.99 -28.16 53.89
N ARG A 2 53.65 -26.87 54.09
CA ARG A 2 53.63 -25.84 53.03
C ARG A 2 52.67 -26.27 51.89
N HIS A 3 51.43 -25.76 51.74
CA HIS A 3 50.97 -24.36 51.78
C HIS A 3 49.41 -24.25 51.90
N THR A 4 48.94 -23.26 52.70
CA THR A 4 47.75 -22.36 52.58
C THR A 4 46.36 -22.90 52.18
N ALA A 5 45.29 -22.79 53.02
CA ALA A 5 44.44 -21.60 53.32
C ALA A 5 43.59 -21.15 52.10
N ALA A 6 42.30 -20.79 52.14
CA ALA A 6 41.27 -20.57 53.15
C ALA A 6 39.87 -20.47 52.48
N LYS A 7 38.79 -20.79 53.22
CA LYS A 7 37.54 -20.00 53.47
C LYS A 7 37.17 -18.88 52.45
N ALA A 8 35.93 -18.57 52.07
CA ALA A 8 34.56 -18.93 52.47
C ALA A 8 33.53 -18.36 51.46
N PHE A 9 32.28 -18.84 51.58
CA PHE A 9 30.97 -18.29 51.15
C PHE A 9 30.87 -16.84 50.61
N ALA A 10 30.10 -16.65 49.52
CA ALA A 10 28.75 -16.03 49.55
C ALA A 10 28.19 -15.63 48.14
N ALA A 11 26.88 -15.90 47.99
CA ALA A 11 25.84 -15.12 47.29
C ALA A 11 25.92 -14.75 45.78
N VAL A 12 25.00 -15.39 45.04
CA VAL A 12 24.02 -14.84 44.07
C VAL A 12 24.35 -13.55 43.31
N ALA A 13 24.39 -13.69 41.98
CA ALA A 13 23.68 -12.78 41.07
C ALA A 13 23.33 -13.55 39.78
N MET A 14 22.08 -13.99 39.65
CA MET A 14 21.51 -14.29 38.33
C MET A 14 21.26 -12.95 37.64
N THR A 15 22.23 -12.49 36.85
CA THR A 15 21.96 -11.46 35.85
C THR A 15 21.10 -12.08 34.76
N ALA A 16 19.79 -11.94 34.91
CA ALA A 16 18.87 -12.01 33.78
C ALA A 16 19.23 -10.83 32.86
N ALA A 17 20.02 -11.10 31.83
CA ALA A 17 20.17 -10.19 30.72
C ALA A 17 18.79 -10.12 30.05
N LEU A 18 18.03 -9.05 30.33
CA LEU A 18 16.94 -8.63 29.46
C LEU A 18 17.59 -8.24 28.13
N SER A 19 17.72 -9.21 27.23
CA SER A 19 17.88 -8.93 25.82
C SER A 19 16.61 -8.20 25.39
N THR A 20 16.67 -6.88 25.34
CA THR A 20 15.70 -6.08 24.58
C THR A 20 15.85 -6.51 23.13
N VAL A 21 15.06 -7.51 22.72
CA VAL A 21 14.89 -7.84 21.31
C VAL A 21 14.31 -6.57 20.70
N ALA A 22 15.10 -5.86 19.91
CA ALA A 22 14.54 -4.88 18.99
C ALA A 22 13.48 -5.63 18.19
N ALA A 23 12.21 -5.30 18.39
CA ALA A 23 11.14 -5.92 17.64
C ALA A 23 11.50 -5.75 16.15
N PRO A 24 11.49 -6.82 15.34
CA PRO A 24 11.76 -6.67 13.93
C PRO A 24 10.80 -5.61 13.35
N ALA A 25 11.24 -4.96 12.30
CA ALA A 25 10.38 -4.34 11.31
C ALA A 25 9.28 -5.34 10.91
N MET A 26 8.09 -5.30 11.52
CA MET A 26 7.08 -6.35 11.28
C MET A 26 5.97 -5.82 10.38
N ALA A 27 6.01 -6.26 9.13
CA ALA A 27 4.85 -6.37 8.27
C ALA A 27 3.83 -7.31 8.94
N ASP A 28 2.55 -6.89 8.98
CA ASP A 28 1.43 -7.58 9.64
C ASP A 28 1.65 -7.90 11.16
N PRO A 29 0.98 -7.16 12.08
CA PRO A 29 1.04 -7.42 13.52
C PRO A 29 0.58 -8.81 13.97
N SER A 30 -0.09 -9.61 13.13
CA SER A 30 -0.42 -11.01 13.47
C SER A 30 0.80 -11.90 13.72
N THR A 31 1.98 -11.46 13.28
CA THR A 31 3.24 -12.17 13.47
C THR A 31 3.94 -11.79 14.79
N LEU A 32 3.42 -10.81 15.52
CA LEU A 32 3.96 -10.36 16.81
C LEU A 32 3.54 -11.28 17.96
N PRO A 33 4.38 -11.43 19.00
CA PRO A 33 4.01 -12.18 20.21
C PRO A 33 2.90 -11.50 21.01
N THR A 34 2.72 -10.19 20.84
CA THR A 34 1.69 -9.38 21.49
C THR A 34 1.09 -8.39 20.50
N LEU A 35 -0.21 -8.17 20.59
CA LEU A 35 -0.90 -7.15 19.79
C LEU A 35 -0.39 -5.74 20.10
N PRO A 36 -0.51 -4.79 19.15
CA PRO A 36 -0.29 -3.37 19.41
C PRO A 36 -1.06 -2.88 20.65
N ALA A 37 -0.48 -1.93 21.38
CA ALA A 37 -1.12 -1.34 22.55
C ALA A 37 -2.27 -0.41 22.13
N ALA A 38 -3.19 -0.13 23.06
CA ALA A 38 -4.33 0.76 22.80
C ALA A 38 -3.92 2.19 22.38
N GLN A 39 -2.73 2.63 22.77
CA GLN A 39 -2.19 3.95 22.44
C GLN A 39 -1.52 4.02 21.06
N ASP A 40 -1.16 2.87 20.48
CA ASP A 40 -0.41 2.83 19.22
C ASP A 40 -1.29 3.26 18.05
N ILE A 41 -0.66 3.69 16.97
CA ILE A 41 -1.31 4.12 15.73
C ILE A 41 -1.36 2.93 14.78
N VAL A 42 -2.54 2.36 14.57
CA VAL A 42 -2.75 1.12 13.82
C VAL A 42 -3.67 1.38 12.62
N GLY A 43 -3.27 0.89 11.46
CA GLY A 43 -4.05 1.01 10.23
C GLY A 43 -4.11 -0.25 9.39
N ALA A 44 -5.02 -0.23 8.41
CA ALA A 44 -5.30 -1.31 7.46
C ALA A 44 -5.85 -0.73 6.14
N GLY A 45 -6.18 -1.56 5.15
CA GLY A 45 -6.85 -1.11 3.92
C GLY A 45 -6.05 -1.42 2.67
N SER A 46 -5.63 -0.38 1.93
CA SER A 46 -4.96 -0.56 0.63
C SER A 46 -3.73 -1.47 0.73
N ASP A 47 -3.75 -2.53 -0.07
CA ASP A 47 -2.64 -3.41 -0.44
C ASP A 47 -1.57 -2.69 -1.28
N THR A 48 -1.95 -1.83 -2.24
CA THR A 48 -1.01 -1.01 -3.03
C THR A 48 0.06 -0.36 -2.16
N THR A 49 -0.34 0.26 -1.03
CA THR A 49 0.59 1.01 -0.18
C THR A 49 1.03 0.23 1.05
N GLN A 50 0.64 -1.05 1.20
CA GLN A 50 0.89 -1.80 2.43
C GLN A 50 2.39 -2.01 2.66
N ALA A 51 3.13 -2.38 1.61
CA ALA A 51 4.54 -2.69 1.73
C ALA A 51 5.35 -1.47 2.21
N LEU A 52 5.06 -0.29 1.63
CA LEU A 52 5.67 0.97 2.06
C LEU A 52 5.24 1.36 3.48
N LEU A 53 3.98 1.18 3.85
CA LEU A 53 3.53 1.50 5.22
C LEU A 53 4.10 0.54 6.27
N ASN A 54 4.40 -0.71 5.89
CA ASN A 54 5.12 -1.65 6.74
C ASN A 54 6.57 -1.18 6.95
N GLN A 55 7.24 -0.67 5.89
CA GLN A 55 8.56 -0.05 6.03
C GLN A 55 8.51 1.21 6.90
N PHE A 56 7.54 2.11 6.67
CA PHE A 56 7.38 3.28 7.51
C PHE A 56 7.15 2.91 8.96
N SER A 57 6.35 1.87 9.24
CA SER A 57 6.12 1.36 10.59
C SER A 57 7.44 0.93 11.23
N ALA A 58 8.24 0.15 10.51
CA ALA A 58 9.54 -0.30 10.96
C ALA A 58 10.49 0.83 11.32
N ASP A 59 10.73 1.75 10.38
CA ASP A 59 11.76 2.77 10.52
C ASP A 59 11.31 3.92 11.43
N TYR A 60 10.02 4.26 11.46
CA TYR A 60 9.47 5.16 12.46
C TYR A 60 9.66 4.60 13.87
N ASN A 61 9.27 3.34 14.09
CA ASN A 61 9.38 2.70 15.41
C ASN A 61 10.84 2.58 15.85
N ALA A 62 11.75 2.24 14.94
CA ALA A 62 13.18 2.23 15.22
C ALA A 62 13.69 3.63 15.62
N SER A 63 13.19 4.69 14.99
CA SER A 63 13.58 6.07 15.28
C SER A 63 13.15 6.57 16.67
N LEU A 64 12.14 5.94 17.28
CA LEU A 64 11.70 6.27 18.65
C LEU A 64 12.71 5.80 19.72
N GLY A 65 13.59 4.87 19.38
CA GLY A 65 14.55 4.28 20.30
C GLY A 65 13.97 3.14 21.14
N ALA A 66 14.87 2.24 21.57
CA ALA A 66 14.48 1.07 22.36
C ALA A 66 13.83 1.47 23.70
N GLY A 67 12.68 0.86 24.02
CA GLY A 67 11.95 1.12 25.26
C GLY A 67 11.12 2.41 25.25
N SER A 68 10.96 3.06 24.08
CA SER A 68 10.05 4.21 23.96
C SER A 68 8.64 3.85 24.41
N THR A 69 7.99 4.78 25.11
CA THR A 69 6.58 4.69 25.50
C THR A 69 5.67 5.51 24.59
N LEU A 70 6.24 6.18 23.57
CA LEU A 70 5.47 6.89 22.57
C LEU A 70 4.65 5.91 21.72
N PRO A 71 3.51 6.34 21.16
CA PRO A 71 2.76 5.52 20.21
C PRO A 71 3.62 5.05 19.05
N HIS A 72 3.64 3.75 18.85
CA HIS A 72 4.26 3.10 17.70
C HIS A 72 3.29 3.10 16.52
N LEU A 73 3.83 3.00 15.30
CA LEU A 73 3.06 2.85 14.07
C LEU A 73 2.99 1.36 13.70
N TYR A 74 1.80 0.87 13.37
CA TYR A 74 1.58 -0.46 12.84
C TYR A 74 0.62 -0.45 11.65
N SER A 75 0.85 -1.39 10.74
CA SER A 75 0.10 -1.55 9.50
C SER A 75 -0.23 -3.03 9.32
N TRP A 76 -1.52 -3.36 9.36
CA TRP A 76 -2.02 -4.70 9.04
C TRP A 76 -2.06 -4.89 7.54
N ASP A 77 -1.57 -6.04 7.06
CA ASP A 77 -1.62 -6.39 5.64
C ASP A 77 -3.06 -6.58 5.17
N ALA A 78 -3.32 -6.28 3.91
CA ALA A 78 -4.65 -6.39 3.31
C ALA A 78 -5.12 -7.85 3.19
N THR A 79 -4.18 -8.78 3.03
CA THR A 79 -4.41 -10.23 2.91
C THR A 79 -3.89 -10.96 4.15
N GLY A 80 -4.30 -12.22 4.33
CA GLY A 80 -3.98 -13.04 5.49
C GLY A 80 -5.21 -13.51 6.26
N THR A 81 -5.02 -13.94 7.50
CA THR A 81 -6.10 -14.47 8.34
C THR A 81 -7.14 -13.40 8.67
N SER A 82 -8.41 -13.76 8.64
CA SER A 82 -9.53 -12.89 8.97
C SER A 82 -10.53 -13.65 9.86
N PRO A 83 -11.07 -13.06 10.94
CA PRO A 83 -10.94 -11.65 11.33
C PRO A 83 -9.59 -11.31 12.00
N ILE A 84 -9.33 -10.02 12.21
CA ILE A 84 -8.17 -9.48 12.95
C ILE A 84 -8.64 -8.73 14.20
N THR A 85 -7.76 -8.61 15.20
CA THR A 85 -7.96 -7.73 16.36
C THR A 85 -6.82 -6.72 16.36
N PRO A 86 -7.01 -5.50 15.82
CA PRO A 86 -5.87 -4.67 15.47
C PRO A 86 -5.09 -4.12 16.68
N LYS A 87 -5.75 -3.99 17.83
CA LYS A 87 -5.17 -3.49 19.09
C LYS A 87 -5.61 -4.33 20.28
N THR A 88 -4.77 -4.36 21.31
CA THR A 88 -5.14 -4.87 22.63
C THR A 88 -6.35 -4.10 23.17
N GLY A 89 -7.42 -4.82 23.50
CA GLY A 89 -8.68 -4.24 23.99
C GLY A 89 -9.60 -3.67 22.90
N GLY A 90 -9.19 -3.72 21.63
CA GLY A 90 -10.01 -3.34 20.47
C GLY A 90 -10.99 -4.42 20.05
N SER A 91 -11.95 -4.06 19.18
CA SER A 91 -12.90 -5.02 18.59
C SER A 91 -12.23 -5.87 17.52
N SER A 92 -12.75 -7.10 17.35
CA SER A 92 -12.38 -7.93 16.20
C SER A 92 -13.15 -7.46 14.96
N ILE A 93 -12.44 -7.28 13.84
CA ILE A 93 -12.99 -6.80 12.58
C ILE A 93 -12.61 -7.72 11.43
N THR A 94 -13.42 -7.77 10.37
CA THR A 94 -12.98 -8.38 9.11
C THR A 94 -11.73 -7.67 8.63
N ARG A 95 -10.69 -8.43 8.23
CA ARG A 95 -9.45 -7.88 7.68
C ARG A 95 -9.76 -6.98 6.47
N PRO A 96 -9.48 -5.67 6.53
CA PRO A 96 -9.81 -4.77 5.43
C PRO A 96 -8.85 -5.00 4.24
N ASN A 97 -9.40 -5.41 3.09
CA ASN A 97 -8.67 -5.56 1.84
C ASN A 97 -9.08 -4.47 0.83
N GLY A 98 -8.17 -3.54 0.56
CA GLY A 98 -8.36 -2.43 -0.38
C GLY A 98 -8.74 -1.11 0.29
N SER A 99 -8.64 -0.02 -0.47
CA SER A 99 -8.87 1.34 0.05
C SER A 99 -10.30 1.53 0.56
N GLY A 100 -11.30 1.02 -0.18
CA GLY A 100 -12.70 1.13 0.21
C GLY A 100 -13.02 0.33 1.47
N ALA A 101 -12.44 -0.87 1.62
CA ALA A 101 -12.61 -1.70 2.80
C ALA A 101 -11.98 -1.03 4.04
N GLY A 102 -10.77 -0.48 3.88
CA GLY A 102 -10.07 0.24 4.94
C GLY A 102 -10.87 1.43 5.46
N ILE A 103 -11.35 2.30 4.57
CA ILE A 103 -12.16 3.48 4.95
C ILE A 103 -13.48 3.04 5.60
N SER A 104 -14.15 2.01 5.06
CA SER A 104 -15.38 1.48 5.66
C SER A 104 -15.13 0.94 7.08
N ALA A 105 -14.04 0.20 7.28
CA ALA A 105 -13.66 -0.31 8.59
C ALA A 105 -13.28 0.81 9.56
N LEU A 106 -12.57 1.84 9.10
CA LEU A 106 -12.27 3.04 9.87
C LEU A 106 -13.58 3.71 10.35
N ASN A 107 -14.54 3.89 9.46
CA ASN A 107 -15.77 4.61 9.76
C ASN A 107 -16.75 3.81 10.63
N ALA A 108 -16.67 2.48 10.59
CA ALA A 108 -17.45 1.60 11.46
C ALA A 108 -16.85 1.43 12.86
N ASN A 109 -15.67 2.01 13.15
CA ASN A 109 -14.93 1.81 14.39
C ASN A 109 -14.36 3.12 14.96
N THR A 110 -13.74 3.03 16.12
CA THR A 110 -13.02 4.13 16.79
C THR A 110 -11.52 3.88 16.84
N SER A 111 -10.74 4.87 17.29
CA SER A 111 -9.30 4.71 17.61
C SER A 111 -8.98 3.61 18.63
N ALA A 112 -9.96 3.08 19.37
CA ALA A 112 -9.74 1.88 20.19
C ALA A 112 -9.46 0.62 19.33
N THR A 113 -9.87 0.64 18.06
CA THR A 113 -9.72 -0.49 17.12
C THR A 113 -8.81 -0.15 15.94
N LEU A 114 -9.01 0.98 15.25
CA LEU A 114 -8.24 1.34 14.05
C LEU A 114 -8.13 2.85 13.95
N ASP A 115 -6.94 3.43 13.78
CA ASP A 115 -6.74 4.90 13.75
C ASP A 115 -6.69 5.48 12.35
N PHE A 116 -6.25 4.69 11.37
CA PHE A 116 -6.15 5.15 9.99
C PHE A 116 -6.46 4.05 8.98
N ALA A 117 -6.85 4.46 7.78
CA ALA A 117 -7.00 3.59 6.63
C ALA A 117 -6.03 3.99 5.51
N ARG A 118 -5.30 3.03 4.95
CA ARG A 118 -4.47 3.27 3.76
C ARG A 118 -5.35 3.42 2.52
N SER A 119 -5.09 4.44 1.70
CA SER A 119 -5.86 4.69 0.48
C SER A 119 -4.99 5.03 -0.74
N SER A 120 -5.22 4.30 -1.83
CA SER A 120 -4.69 4.55 -3.17
C SER A 120 -5.71 5.27 -4.08
N ARG A 121 -6.75 5.87 -3.50
CA ARG A 121 -7.66 6.81 -4.16
C ARG A 121 -7.77 8.15 -3.42
N ALA A 122 -8.10 9.21 -4.16
CA ALA A 122 -8.50 10.50 -3.62
C ALA A 122 -9.90 10.44 -2.98
N PRO A 123 -10.31 11.45 -2.18
CA PRO A 123 -11.69 11.55 -1.73
C PRO A 123 -12.68 11.50 -2.89
N GLN A 124 -13.83 10.87 -2.68
CA GLN A 124 -14.89 10.76 -3.67
C GLN A 124 -16.27 10.78 -3.02
N THR A 125 -17.30 11.02 -3.84
CA THR A 125 -18.70 10.94 -3.42
C THR A 125 -18.99 9.63 -2.68
N GLY A 126 -19.52 9.75 -1.46
CA GLY A 126 -19.81 8.63 -0.56
C GLY A 126 -18.84 8.53 0.63
N ASP A 127 -17.67 9.17 0.56
CA ASP A 127 -16.79 9.33 1.72
C ASP A 127 -17.44 10.27 2.76
N LEU A 128 -17.16 10.04 4.05
CA LEU A 128 -17.70 10.90 5.09
C LEU A 128 -16.96 12.24 5.07
N THR A 129 -17.64 13.34 5.39
CA THR A 129 -17.01 14.66 5.52
C THR A 129 -16.00 14.72 6.68
N SER A 130 -16.06 13.75 7.60
CA SER A 130 -15.10 13.58 8.69
C SER A 130 -13.84 12.82 8.29
N ASP A 131 -13.76 12.31 7.05
CA ASP A 131 -12.62 11.54 6.57
C ASP A 131 -11.57 12.52 6.03
N LEU A 132 -10.46 12.68 6.74
CA LEU A 132 -9.31 13.46 6.30
C LEU A 132 -8.31 12.58 5.57
N PHE A 133 -8.13 12.84 4.29
CA PHE A 133 -7.14 12.18 3.46
C PHE A 133 -5.81 12.92 3.57
N VAL A 134 -4.86 12.32 4.28
CA VAL A 134 -3.51 12.85 4.51
C VAL A 134 -2.58 12.39 3.39
N ALA A 135 -2.18 13.28 2.49
CA ALA A 135 -1.35 12.97 1.32
C ALA A 135 0.09 12.64 1.72
N PHE A 136 0.72 11.64 1.09
CA PHE A 136 2.14 11.33 1.42
C PHE A 136 3.04 11.06 0.21
N ALA A 137 2.52 10.44 -0.85
CA ALA A 137 3.30 10.10 -2.03
C ALA A 137 2.51 10.34 -3.31
N LYS A 138 3.23 10.42 -4.43
CA LYS A 138 2.66 10.45 -5.78
C LYS A 138 2.93 9.12 -6.47
N ASP A 139 1.90 8.58 -7.07
CA ASP A 139 1.91 7.34 -7.85
C ASP A 139 1.26 7.59 -9.23
N ALA A 140 1.27 6.56 -10.06
CA ALA A 140 0.46 6.50 -11.27
C ALA A 140 -0.09 5.07 -11.46
N VAL A 141 -1.17 4.94 -12.24
CA VAL A 141 -1.72 3.64 -12.63
C VAL A 141 -1.66 3.51 -14.13
N THR A 142 -1.00 2.46 -14.60
CA THR A 142 -1.02 2.07 -16.01
C THR A 142 -1.65 0.70 -16.16
N TRP A 143 -1.59 0.11 -17.36
CA TRP A 143 -1.94 -1.28 -17.60
C TRP A 143 -0.67 -2.12 -17.80
N SER A 144 -0.81 -3.40 -17.49
CA SER A 144 0.25 -4.40 -17.59
C SER A 144 -0.22 -5.58 -18.41
N ALA A 145 0.75 -6.28 -19.00
CA ALA A 145 0.54 -7.51 -19.73
C ALA A 145 1.77 -8.42 -19.60
N LYS A 146 1.61 -9.68 -20.01
CA LYS A 146 2.69 -10.67 -20.02
C LYS A 146 3.90 -10.16 -20.82
N ALA A 147 5.08 -10.23 -20.21
CA ALA A 147 6.31 -9.83 -20.88
C ALA A 147 6.73 -10.86 -21.93
N THR A 148 6.91 -12.11 -21.49
CA THR A 148 7.44 -13.18 -22.33
C THR A 148 6.33 -13.82 -23.16
N GLY A 149 6.45 -13.74 -24.50
CA GLY A 149 5.48 -14.33 -25.42
C GLY A 149 4.07 -13.69 -25.37
N GLY A 150 3.92 -12.54 -24.71
CA GLY A 150 2.65 -11.83 -24.61
C GLY A 150 2.16 -11.31 -25.97
N HIS A 151 0.85 -11.34 -26.18
CA HIS A 151 0.23 -10.86 -27.43
C HIS A 151 -0.07 -9.35 -27.42
N ALA A 152 -0.10 -8.74 -26.23
CA ALA A 152 -0.45 -7.33 -26.07
C ALA A 152 0.57 -6.38 -26.72
N PRO A 153 0.13 -5.26 -27.31
CA PRO A 153 1.02 -4.24 -27.85
C PRO A 153 1.79 -3.50 -26.75
N ALA A 154 2.79 -2.71 -27.14
CA ALA A 154 3.55 -1.88 -26.20
C ALA A 154 2.76 -0.66 -25.66
N ASN A 155 1.71 -0.25 -26.38
CA ASN A 155 0.94 0.96 -26.12
C ASN A 155 -0.53 0.78 -26.48
N LEU A 156 -1.41 1.37 -25.67
CA LEU A 156 -2.83 1.54 -25.96
C LEU A 156 -3.24 3.01 -25.80
N THR A 157 -4.31 3.43 -26.46
CA THR A 157 -4.94 4.72 -26.15
C THR A 157 -5.89 4.58 -24.97
N THR A 158 -6.28 5.69 -24.35
CA THR A 158 -7.37 5.71 -23.36
C THR A 158 -8.67 5.10 -23.92
N GLN A 159 -9.00 5.39 -25.18
CA GLN A 159 -10.20 4.82 -25.81
C GLN A 159 -10.08 3.31 -26.03
N ASN A 160 -8.89 2.79 -26.36
CA ASN A 160 -8.69 1.35 -26.47
C ASN A 160 -8.95 0.65 -25.13
N LEU A 161 -8.46 1.22 -24.03
CA LEU A 161 -8.71 0.68 -22.69
C LEU A 161 -10.21 0.72 -22.36
N PHE A 162 -10.90 1.83 -22.64
CA PHE A 162 -12.36 1.90 -22.49
C PHE A 162 -13.08 0.81 -23.30
N ASP A 163 -12.72 0.64 -24.57
CA ASP A 163 -13.35 -0.32 -25.48
C ASP A 163 -13.09 -1.78 -25.04
N ILE A 164 -11.89 -2.09 -24.54
CA ILE A 164 -11.53 -3.39 -23.99
C ILE A 164 -12.35 -3.71 -22.73
N TYR A 165 -12.40 -2.80 -21.76
CA TYR A 165 -13.12 -3.02 -20.49
C TYR A 165 -14.65 -2.94 -20.62
N SER A 166 -15.17 -2.35 -21.69
CA SER A 166 -16.60 -2.44 -22.07
C SER A 166 -16.93 -3.67 -22.93
N CYS A 167 -15.92 -4.48 -23.28
CA CYS A 167 -16.04 -5.63 -24.18
C CYS A 167 -16.73 -5.27 -25.51
N LYS A 168 -16.39 -4.09 -26.05
CA LYS A 168 -16.99 -3.58 -27.28
C LYS A 168 -16.73 -4.55 -28.44
N VAL A 169 -17.74 -4.74 -29.28
CA VAL A 169 -17.62 -5.59 -30.48
C VAL A 169 -16.47 -5.08 -31.36
N GLY A 170 -15.56 -5.97 -31.72
CA GLY A 170 -14.34 -5.64 -32.49
C GLY A 170 -13.14 -5.20 -31.64
N ALA A 171 -13.28 -5.08 -30.32
CA ALA A 171 -12.23 -4.70 -29.38
C ALA A 171 -11.82 -5.85 -28.44
N THR A 172 -12.04 -7.10 -28.85
CA THR A 172 -11.84 -8.30 -28.01
C THR A 172 -10.64 -9.14 -28.40
N ASP A 173 -9.87 -8.73 -29.41
CA ASP A 173 -8.68 -9.44 -29.89
C ASP A 173 -7.50 -8.46 -30.00
N TRP A 174 -6.31 -8.91 -29.59
CA TRP A 174 -5.10 -8.09 -29.59
C TRP A 174 -4.69 -7.59 -30.98
N SER A 175 -5.03 -8.31 -32.04
CA SER A 175 -4.80 -7.88 -33.43
C SER A 175 -5.52 -6.59 -33.80
N ALA A 176 -6.63 -6.26 -33.13
CA ALA A 176 -7.34 -4.99 -33.31
C ALA A 176 -6.55 -3.77 -32.80
N PHE A 177 -5.50 -4.00 -32.01
CA PHE A 177 -4.71 -2.96 -31.35
C PHE A 177 -3.22 -3.00 -31.71
N GLY A 178 -2.85 -3.70 -32.79
CA GLY A 178 -1.46 -3.85 -33.22
C GLY A 178 -0.65 -4.83 -32.37
N GLY A 179 -1.31 -5.67 -31.57
CA GLY A 179 -0.72 -6.86 -30.97
C GLY A 179 -0.80 -8.07 -31.90
N THR A 180 -0.34 -9.23 -31.41
CA THR A 180 -0.50 -10.52 -32.10
C THR A 180 -1.91 -11.06 -31.85
N ALA A 181 -2.51 -11.82 -32.78
CA ALA A 181 -3.86 -12.34 -32.63
C ALA A 181 -4.05 -13.16 -31.33
N GLY A 182 -5.18 -12.93 -30.65
CA GLY A 182 -5.52 -13.60 -29.40
C GLY A 182 -6.59 -12.86 -28.61
N THR A 183 -7.57 -13.60 -28.09
CA THR A 183 -8.69 -13.04 -27.32
C THR A 183 -8.20 -12.40 -26.03
N ILE A 184 -8.46 -11.10 -25.89
CA ILE A 184 -8.06 -10.29 -24.73
C ILE A 184 -8.78 -10.80 -23.48
N LYS A 185 -8.03 -10.94 -22.38
CA LYS A 185 -8.56 -11.32 -21.07
C LYS A 185 -8.43 -10.14 -20.11
N PRO A 186 -9.44 -9.26 -20.00
CA PRO A 186 -9.39 -8.12 -19.11
C PRO A 186 -9.70 -8.53 -17.67
N TYR A 187 -8.70 -8.35 -16.80
CA TYR A 187 -8.85 -8.51 -15.37
C TYR A 187 -8.90 -7.16 -14.67
N LEU A 188 -9.65 -7.11 -13.57
CA LEU A 188 -9.66 -6.02 -12.61
C LEU A 188 -9.39 -6.54 -11.20
N PRO A 189 -8.79 -5.69 -10.35
CA PRO A 189 -8.71 -5.97 -8.93
C PRO A 189 -10.07 -6.15 -8.26
N GLN A 190 -10.07 -6.63 -7.02
CA GLN A 190 -11.21 -6.74 -6.12
C GLN A 190 -12.04 -5.45 -6.08
N ALA A 191 -13.35 -5.58 -5.83
CA ALA A 191 -14.31 -4.47 -6.02
C ALA A 191 -14.01 -3.21 -5.18
N GLN A 192 -13.41 -3.37 -4.00
CA GLN A 192 -13.06 -2.26 -3.09
C GLN A 192 -11.62 -1.74 -3.27
N SER A 193 -10.96 -2.15 -4.35
CA SER A 193 -9.62 -1.69 -4.73
C SER A 193 -9.58 -0.20 -5.08
N GLY A 194 -8.58 0.50 -4.55
CA GLY A 194 -8.33 1.90 -4.90
C GLY A 194 -7.76 2.05 -6.31
N THR A 195 -6.88 1.12 -6.74
CA THR A 195 -6.34 1.08 -8.10
C THR A 195 -7.42 0.80 -9.13
N ARG A 196 -8.35 -0.12 -8.86
CA ARG A 196 -9.52 -0.33 -9.72
C ARG A 196 -10.34 0.95 -9.88
N ALA A 197 -10.73 1.57 -8.77
CA ALA A 197 -11.57 2.77 -8.80
C ALA A 197 -10.90 3.92 -9.57
N PHE A 198 -9.61 4.15 -9.31
CA PHE A 198 -8.82 5.15 -10.02
C PHE A 198 -8.71 4.85 -11.52
N PHE A 199 -8.32 3.63 -11.88
CA PHE A 199 -8.12 3.22 -13.27
C PHE A 199 -9.40 3.36 -14.10
N LEU A 200 -10.52 2.83 -13.60
CA LEU A 200 -11.81 2.91 -14.28
C LEU A 200 -12.23 4.37 -14.52
N LYS A 201 -12.04 5.25 -13.53
CA LYS A 201 -12.26 6.68 -13.69
C LYS A 201 -11.36 7.29 -14.76
N ALA A 202 -10.06 6.96 -14.74
CA ALA A 202 -9.08 7.50 -15.68
C ALA A 202 -9.33 7.07 -17.13
N ILE A 203 -9.93 5.90 -17.37
CA ILE A 203 -10.29 5.44 -18.72
C ILE A 203 -11.68 5.88 -19.18
N GLY A 204 -12.44 6.61 -18.35
CA GLY A 204 -13.76 7.17 -18.72
C GLY A 204 -14.97 6.41 -18.19
N ASN A 205 -14.80 5.58 -17.15
CA ASN A 205 -15.88 4.81 -16.48
C ASN A 205 -16.74 3.99 -17.44
N PRO A 206 -16.16 3.00 -18.16
CA PRO A 206 -16.96 2.12 -19.00
C PRO A 206 -17.97 1.33 -18.17
N VAL A 207 -19.14 1.06 -18.76
CA VAL A 207 -19.99 -0.04 -18.29
C VAL A 207 -19.21 -1.32 -18.54
N LEU A 208 -18.87 -2.04 -17.47
CA LEU A 208 -18.04 -3.24 -17.58
C LEU A 208 -18.79 -4.31 -18.38
N GLY A 209 -18.13 -4.82 -19.43
CA GLY A 209 -18.70 -5.89 -20.24
C GLY A 209 -18.49 -7.26 -19.60
N GLY A 210 -19.23 -8.27 -20.07
CA GLY A 210 -19.22 -9.62 -19.50
C GLY A 210 -17.90 -10.39 -19.68
N CYS A 211 -16.95 -9.88 -20.46
CA CYS A 211 -15.61 -10.45 -20.60
C CYS A 211 -14.64 -10.05 -19.47
N VAL A 212 -15.01 -9.07 -18.63
CA VAL A 212 -14.16 -8.59 -17.53
C VAL A 212 -14.26 -9.53 -16.33
N VAL A 213 -13.11 -10.02 -15.86
CA VAL A 213 -13.01 -10.85 -14.65
C VAL A 213 -12.48 -10.01 -13.50
N THR A 214 -13.04 -10.19 -12.30
CA THR A 214 -12.59 -9.54 -11.06
C THR A 214 -12.05 -10.61 -10.12
N GLY A 215 -10.94 -10.33 -9.42
CA GLY A 215 -10.43 -11.26 -8.42
C GLY A 215 -8.99 -11.02 -7.97
N PRO A 216 -8.01 -11.00 -8.89
CA PRO A 216 -6.60 -10.87 -8.52
C PRO A 216 -6.33 -9.61 -7.70
N GLU A 217 -5.43 -9.68 -6.73
CA GLU A 217 -5.06 -8.51 -5.90
C GLU A 217 -4.31 -7.46 -6.74
N GLU A 218 -4.51 -6.16 -6.46
CA GLU A 218 -3.91 -5.06 -7.23
C GLU A 218 -2.37 -4.98 -7.13
N ASN A 219 -1.78 -5.75 -6.21
CA ASN A 219 -0.34 -5.90 -6.00
C ASN A 219 0.20 -7.31 -6.34
N GLU A 220 -0.59 -8.23 -6.90
CA GLU A 220 -0.16 -9.62 -7.11
C GLU A 220 -0.14 -10.01 -8.60
N GLY A 221 0.97 -9.71 -9.28
CA GLY A 221 1.20 -10.14 -10.67
C GLY A 221 1.58 -11.61 -10.83
N THR A 222 1.74 -12.35 -9.73
CA THR A 222 1.99 -13.80 -9.69
C THR A 222 0.72 -14.65 -9.63
N ASP A 223 -0.45 -14.04 -9.51
CA ASP A 223 -1.74 -14.74 -9.51
C ASP A 223 -1.84 -15.63 -10.77
N ALA A 224 -2.25 -16.89 -10.58
CA ALA A 224 -2.37 -17.86 -11.66
C ALA A 224 -3.34 -17.41 -12.77
N ALA A 225 -4.38 -16.63 -12.43
CA ALA A 225 -5.30 -16.04 -13.39
C ALA A 225 -4.63 -15.01 -14.30
N LEU A 226 -3.54 -14.39 -13.86
CA LEU A 226 -2.75 -13.44 -14.63
C LEU A 226 -1.63 -14.11 -15.45
N ASN A 227 -1.41 -15.43 -15.29
CA ASN A 227 -0.43 -16.18 -16.07
C ASN A 227 -0.96 -16.65 -17.43
N ASP A 228 -1.37 -15.70 -18.27
CA ASP A 228 -1.80 -15.96 -19.65
C ASP A 228 -1.23 -14.89 -20.60
N VAL A 229 -0.89 -15.27 -21.83
CA VAL A 229 -0.27 -14.37 -22.81
C VAL A 229 -1.22 -13.27 -23.31
N ASN A 230 -2.52 -13.39 -23.05
CA ASN A 230 -3.55 -12.43 -23.47
C ASN A 230 -4.09 -11.54 -22.34
N VAL A 231 -3.51 -11.59 -21.14
CA VAL A 231 -4.02 -10.79 -20.01
C VAL A 231 -3.77 -9.30 -20.19
N ILE A 232 -4.71 -8.52 -19.67
CA ILE A 232 -4.53 -7.11 -19.36
C ILE A 232 -5.01 -6.84 -17.94
N PHE A 233 -4.18 -6.15 -17.16
CA PHE A 233 -4.46 -5.85 -15.76
C PHE A 233 -3.94 -4.46 -15.37
N PRO A 234 -4.73 -3.59 -14.71
CA PRO A 234 -4.24 -2.31 -14.24
C PRO A 234 -3.25 -2.52 -13.09
N TYR A 235 -2.19 -1.71 -13.04
CA TYR A 235 -1.13 -1.85 -12.06
C TYR A 235 -0.65 -0.48 -11.57
N SER A 236 -0.41 -0.36 -10.26
CA SER A 236 0.33 0.78 -9.69
C SER A 236 1.76 0.78 -10.24
N VAL A 237 2.15 1.87 -10.88
CA VAL A 237 3.50 1.99 -11.44
C VAL A 237 4.53 2.07 -10.32
N GLY A 238 4.28 2.86 -9.28
CA GLY A 238 5.18 2.98 -8.14
C GLY A 238 5.37 1.65 -7.42
N HIS A 239 4.26 0.95 -7.13
CA HIS A 239 4.34 -0.35 -6.47
C HIS A 239 5.08 -1.40 -7.30
N TRP A 240 4.80 -1.47 -8.61
CA TRP A 240 5.52 -2.34 -9.53
C TRP A 240 7.04 -2.07 -9.51
N VAL A 241 7.44 -0.80 -9.45
CA VAL A 241 8.85 -0.40 -9.33
C VAL A 241 9.43 -0.83 -7.98
N GLY A 242 8.70 -0.65 -6.88
CA GLY A 242 9.11 -1.16 -5.57
C GLY A 242 9.36 -2.66 -5.58
N GLN A 243 8.46 -3.42 -6.20
CA GLN A 243 8.61 -4.87 -6.39
C GLN A 243 9.83 -5.19 -7.28
N ALA A 244 10.04 -4.44 -8.36
CA ALA A 244 11.24 -4.59 -9.20
C ALA A 244 12.54 -4.26 -8.45
N ASN A 245 12.50 -3.39 -7.44
CA ASN A 245 13.61 -3.07 -6.54
C ASN A 245 13.83 -4.12 -5.45
N GLY A 246 13.03 -5.20 -5.41
CA GLY A 246 13.18 -6.31 -4.47
C GLY A 246 12.24 -6.25 -3.27
N HIS A 247 11.38 -5.23 -3.16
CA HIS A 247 10.35 -5.15 -2.11
C HIS A 247 9.17 -6.06 -2.47
N THR A 248 9.38 -7.37 -2.34
CA THR A 248 8.40 -8.40 -2.72
C THR A 248 8.18 -9.41 -1.62
N THR A 249 7.00 -10.03 -1.64
CA THR A 249 6.68 -11.23 -0.87
C THR A 249 6.15 -12.32 -1.81
N ALA A 250 5.68 -13.45 -1.28
CA ALA A 250 5.08 -14.51 -2.10
C ALA A 250 3.77 -14.07 -2.78
N THR A 251 3.00 -13.18 -2.14
CA THR A 251 1.69 -12.69 -2.59
C THR A 251 1.71 -11.19 -2.91
N ASP A 252 2.89 -10.59 -2.96
CA ASP A 252 3.10 -9.19 -3.31
C ASP A 252 4.32 -9.14 -4.25
N ASN A 253 4.07 -9.43 -5.53
CA ASN A 253 5.12 -9.55 -6.53
C ASN A 253 4.56 -9.25 -7.92
N LYS A 254 5.28 -8.47 -8.71
CA LYS A 254 4.88 -8.11 -10.08
C LYS A 254 4.82 -9.30 -11.05
N GLY A 255 5.45 -10.42 -10.69
CA GLY A 255 5.59 -11.59 -11.54
C GLY A 255 6.25 -11.25 -12.88
N ASP A 256 5.68 -11.82 -13.95
CA ASP A 256 6.09 -11.60 -15.35
C ASP A 256 5.22 -10.55 -16.07
N LEU A 257 4.47 -9.74 -15.30
CA LEU A 257 3.75 -8.59 -15.85
C LEU A 257 4.72 -7.43 -16.06
N THR A 258 4.65 -6.83 -17.23
CA THR A 258 5.39 -5.61 -17.57
C THR A 258 4.43 -4.47 -17.84
N LEU A 259 4.81 -3.28 -17.36
CA LEU A 259 4.02 -2.08 -17.55
C LEU A 259 4.06 -1.62 -19.01
N ARG A 260 2.93 -1.11 -19.49
CA ARG A 260 2.76 -0.67 -20.87
C ARG A 260 2.42 0.82 -20.94
N SER A 261 2.62 1.42 -22.11
CA SER A 261 2.38 2.85 -22.32
C SER A 261 0.90 3.14 -22.54
N ILE A 262 0.50 4.36 -22.20
CA ILE A 262 -0.82 4.89 -22.53
C ILE A 262 -0.66 6.19 -23.30
N ASN A 263 -1.37 6.32 -24.43
CA ASN A 263 -1.33 7.49 -25.32
C ASN A 263 0.11 7.86 -25.73
N GLY A 264 0.99 6.88 -25.89
CA GLY A 264 2.39 7.09 -26.26
C GLY A 264 3.29 7.57 -25.11
N VAL A 265 2.77 7.72 -23.89
CA VAL A 265 3.56 8.12 -22.71
C VAL A 265 3.94 6.88 -21.91
N ALA A 266 5.24 6.66 -21.74
CA ALA A 266 5.77 5.54 -20.99
C ALA A 266 5.60 5.76 -19.46
N PRO A 267 5.15 4.75 -18.70
CA PRO A 267 5.01 4.83 -17.25
C PRO A 267 6.35 4.82 -16.52
N LEU A 268 7.40 4.31 -17.17
CA LEU A 268 8.75 4.20 -16.63
C LEU A 268 9.74 5.10 -17.38
N THR A 269 10.75 5.57 -16.66
CA THR A 269 11.96 6.17 -17.23
C THR A 269 12.86 5.08 -17.84
N GLY A 270 13.89 5.48 -18.59
CA GLY A 270 14.89 4.54 -19.12
C GLY A 270 15.68 3.77 -18.06
N THR A 271 15.66 4.21 -16.79
CA THR A 271 16.28 3.53 -15.64
C THR A 271 15.28 2.70 -14.84
N GLY A 272 14.04 2.55 -15.31
CA GLY A 272 13.04 1.71 -14.65
C GLY A 272 12.37 2.34 -13.44
N THR A 273 12.43 3.67 -13.27
CA THR A 273 11.71 4.39 -12.19
C THR A 273 10.39 4.98 -12.71
N LEU A 274 9.45 5.31 -11.82
CA LEU A 274 8.20 5.98 -12.18
C LEU A 274 8.48 7.30 -12.92
N SER A 275 7.91 7.42 -14.13
CA SER A 275 7.97 8.61 -14.97
C SER A 275 7.15 9.77 -14.38
N ALA A 276 7.82 10.85 -13.99
CA ALA A 276 7.15 12.07 -13.52
C ALA A 276 6.21 12.68 -14.57
N THR A 277 6.55 12.57 -15.86
CA THR A 277 5.68 13.02 -16.97
C THR A 277 4.39 12.21 -17.01
N PHE A 278 4.47 10.88 -16.83
CA PHE A 278 3.28 10.02 -16.78
C PHE A 278 2.43 10.31 -15.54
N ALA A 279 3.08 10.45 -14.37
CA ALA A 279 2.42 10.78 -13.11
C ALA A 279 1.83 12.20 -13.06
N ALA A 280 2.28 13.12 -13.91
CA ALA A 280 1.68 14.45 -14.03
C ALA A 280 0.38 14.44 -14.84
N GLY A 281 0.14 13.42 -15.66
CA GLY A 281 -1.06 13.29 -16.50
C GLY A 281 -2.26 12.67 -15.80
N THR A 282 -3.28 12.33 -16.60
CA THR A 282 -4.58 11.75 -16.16
C THR A 282 -4.44 10.47 -15.33
N TYR A 283 -3.33 9.74 -15.52
CA TYR A 283 -3.06 8.46 -14.86
C TYR A 283 -2.26 8.60 -13.56
N GLY A 284 -1.90 9.83 -13.17
CA GLY A 284 -1.26 10.10 -11.89
C GLY A 284 -2.24 10.25 -10.75
N ARG A 285 -1.89 9.73 -9.57
CA ARG A 285 -2.67 9.85 -8.34
C ARG A 285 -1.80 10.22 -7.15
N VAL A 286 -2.42 10.82 -6.14
CA VAL A 286 -1.80 10.98 -4.82
C VAL A 286 -2.23 9.79 -3.97
N LEU A 287 -1.34 9.34 -3.08
CA LEU A 287 -1.59 8.30 -2.10
C LEU A 287 -1.82 8.93 -0.73
N TYR A 288 -2.71 8.32 0.05
CA TYR A 288 -3.22 8.90 1.29
C TYR A 288 -3.24 7.91 2.44
N ASN A 289 -3.09 8.43 3.65
CA ASN A 289 -3.59 7.78 4.87
C ASN A 289 -4.82 8.56 5.32
N VAL A 290 -5.95 7.87 5.49
CA VAL A 290 -7.23 8.47 5.89
C VAL A 290 -7.36 8.36 7.40
N VAL A 291 -7.66 9.48 8.06
CA VAL A 291 -7.86 9.58 9.50
C VAL A 291 -9.19 10.28 9.77
N ARG A 292 -9.72 10.13 10.98
CA ARG A 292 -10.92 10.88 11.41
C ARG A 292 -10.53 12.29 11.83
N ASP A 293 -11.23 13.30 11.33
CA ASP A 293 -10.98 14.72 11.62
C ASP A 293 -10.88 15.00 13.12
N THR A 294 -11.85 14.52 13.89
CA THR A 294 -11.90 14.70 15.34
C THR A 294 -10.67 14.14 16.08
N GLU A 295 -10.08 13.06 15.57
CA GLU A 295 -8.88 12.45 16.15
C GLU A 295 -7.61 13.16 15.67
N TRP A 296 -7.59 13.58 14.41
CA TRP A 296 -6.51 14.36 13.82
C TRP A 296 -6.30 15.69 14.52
N THR A 297 -7.37 16.39 14.92
CA THR A 297 -7.27 17.69 15.60
C THR A 297 -7.18 17.56 17.13
N ALA A 298 -7.36 16.36 17.68
CA ALA A 298 -7.32 16.16 19.12
C ALA A 298 -5.91 16.42 19.71
N THR A 299 -5.87 16.95 20.93
CA THR A 299 -4.64 17.11 21.72
C THR A 299 -4.35 15.89 22.60
N THR A 300 -4.92 14.73 22.27
CA THR A 300 -4.64 13.44 22.93
C THR A 300 -3.27 12.91 22.50
N THR A 301 -2.78 11.88 23.20
CA THR A 301 -1.56 11.17 22.83
C THR A 301 -1.62 10.64 21.39
N GLN A 302 -2.74 10.00 21.01
CA GLN A 302 -2.95 9.49 19.65
C GLN A 302 -3.05 10.62 18.62
N GLY A 303 -3.82 11.68 18.89
CA GLY A 303 -3.95 12.81 17.95
C GLY A 303 -2.62 13.52 17.70
N THR A 304 -1.80 13.65 18.74
CA THR A 304 -0.43 14.18 18.63
C THR A 304 0.47 13.24 17.81
N ALA A 305 0.40 11.93 18.04
CA ALA A 305 1.16 10.94 17.29
C ALA A 305 0.73 10.88 15.81
N LEU A 306 -0.57 10.93 15.50
CA LEU A 306 -1.07 10.98 14.12
C LEU A 306 -0.43 12.14 13.34
N ARG A 307 -0.38 13.34 13.92
CA ARG A 307 0.27 14.50 13.29
C ARG A 307 1.80 14.38 13.26
N ALA A 308 2.42 13.80 14.28
CA ALA A 308 3.86 13.57 14.32
C ALA A 308 4.32 12.50 13.30
N ILE A 309 3.46 11.57 12.92
CA ILE A 309 3.75 10.56 11.90
C ILE A 309 3.40 11.10 10.52
N PHE A 310 2.14 11.52 10.32
CA PHE A 310 1.58 11.77 8.99
C PHE A 310 1.48 13.25 8.60
N GLY A 311 1.64 14.20 9.54
CA GLY A 311 1.49 15.63 9.27
C GLY A 311 2.58 16.19 8.35
N THR A 312 2.44 17.47 7.98
CA THR A 312 3.40 18.15 7.08
C THR A 312 4.83 18.20 7.63
N SER A 313 4.97 18.18 8.95
CA SER A 313 6.25 18.05 9.65
C SER A 313 6.47 16.65 10.24
N GLY A 314 5.62 15.71 9.86
CA GLY A 314 5.62 14.35 10.37
C GLY A 314 6.72 13.49 9.77
N TRP A 315 6.97 12.36 10.41
CA TRP A 315 8.06 11.45 10.08
C TRP A 315 8.02 10.97 8.62
N ILE A 316 6.84 10.65 8.07
CA ILE A 316 6.75 10.17 6.67
C ILE A 316 7.22 11.22 5.65
N CYS A 317 7.16 12.50 6.02
CA CYS A 317 7.58 13.63 5.19
C CYS A 317 9.04 14.06 5.45
N SER A 318 9.71 13.43 6.41
CA SER A 318 11.12 13.63 6.72
C SER A 318 12.03 13.06 5.62
N THR A 319 13.34 13.28 5.76
CA THR A 319 14.33 12.70 4.85
C THR A 319 14.26 11.17 4.81
N ALA A 320 14.05 10.51 5.95
CA ALA A 320 13.94 9.04 6.03
C ALA A 320 12.69 8.54 5.31
N GLY A 321 11.51 9.08 5.64
CA GLY A 321 10.26 8.69 4.97
C GLY A 321 10.26 8.97 3.46
N LYS A 322 10.93 10.04 3.01
CA LYS A 322 11.12 10.30 1.56
C LYS A 322 12.07 9.31 0.89
N ALA A 323 13.10 8.84 1.59
CA ALA A 323 14.00 7.81 1.10
C ALA A 323 13.26 6.48 0.91
N ASP A 324 12.46 6.07 1.89
CA ASP A 324 11.61 4.87 1.80
C ASP A 324 10.58 5.00 0.67
N THR A 325 9.89 6.15 0.56
CA THR A 325 8.93 6.43 -0.53
C THR A 325 9.57 6.16 -1.90
N SER A 326 10.79 6.67 -2.09
CA SER A 326 11.53 6.53 -3.36
C SER A 326 12.03 5.10 -3.57
N SER A 327 12.49 4.43 -2.50
CA SER A 327 12.96 3.04 -2.52
C SER A 327 11.84 2.09 -2.95
N TYR A 328 10.62 2.34 -2.50
CA TYR A 328 9.40 1.62 -2.88
C TYR A 328 8.80 2.08 -4.22
N GLY A 329 9.52 2.88 -5.00
CA GLY A 329 9.21 3.21 -6.39
C GLY A 329 8.25 4.37 -6.61
N TYR A 330 7.75 4.99 -5.54
CA TYR A 330 6.86 6.15 -5.61
C TYR A 330 7.63 7.46 -5.75
N LEU A 331 6.94 8.50 -6.22
CA LEU A 331 7.48 9.85 -6.23
C LEU A 331 7.17 10.55 -4.90
N THR A 332 8.15 11.27 -4.36
CA THR A 332 7.94 12.10 -3.18
C THR A 332 7.09 13.32 -3.52
N LEU A 333 6.25 13.74 -2.57
CA LEU A 333 5.50 14.99 -2.71
C LEU A 333 6.37 16.21 -2.34
N PRO A 334 6.08 17.38 -2.93
CA PRO A 334 6.64 18.65 -2.45
C PRO A 334 6.38 18.84 -0.95
N ALA A 335 7.27 19.58 -0.27
CA ALA A 335 7.23 19.70 1.19
C ALA A 335 5.89 20.21 1.74
N ALA A 336 5.23 21.15 1.05
CA ALA A 336 3.92 21.67 1.46
C ALA A 336 2.74 20.72 1.14
N ALA A 337 2.96 19.72 0.28
CA ALA A 337 1.93 18.77 -0.13
C ALA A 337 1.98 17.47 0.68
N CYS A 338 3.18 17.00 1.06
CA CYS A 338 3.30 15.87 1.98
C CYS A 338 2.70 16.23 3.34
N GLY A 339 1.86 15.35 3.87
CA GLY A 339 1.14 15.52 5.12
C GLY A 339 0.00 16.55 5.09
N SER A 340 -0.30 17.11 3.91
CA SER A 340 -1.48 17.96 3.74
C SER A 340 -2.76 17.14 3.78
N THR A 341 -3.83 17.71 4.32
CA THR A 341 -5.12 17.04 4.43
C THR A 341 -6.11 17.59 3.40
N THR A 342 -6.99 16.71 2.92
CA THR A 342 -8.15 17.08 2.10
C THR A 342 -9.33 16.20 2.51
N HIS A 343 -10.54 16.73 2.38
CA HIS A 343 -11.78 15.96 2.47
C HIS A 343 -12.59 16.16 1.19
N ILE A 344 -13.77 15.53 1.09
CA ILE A 344 -14.72 15.76 -0.02
C ILE A 344 -15.28 17.19 -0.01
#